data_AF-G9WJ05-F1
#
_entry.id   AF-G9WJ05-F1
#
_cell.length_a   1.000
_cell.length_b   1.000
_cell.length_c   1.000
_cell.angle_alpha   90.00
_cell.angle_beta   90.00
_cell.angle_gamma   90.00
#
_symmetry.space_group_name_H-M   'P 1'
#
loop_
_entity.id
_entity.type
_entity.pdbx_description
1 polymer ?
#
loop_
_entity_poly.entity_id
_entity_poly.type
_entity_poly.pdbx_seq_one_letter_code
_entity_poly.pdbx_strand_id
1 'polypeptide(L)'
;MTAHTSTKNWRIRDVILIGLIGVIFGILFFAFGIPWNTMVSLSGPLVSLVSDQSLAQTIGASQISEQVATAATIGLWVMAGPIAGMIIKKPGASLLGETLAATVEMAVGSAWGISDILSGLIQGAGTEAGFALTGYKRPFAGLWLSTLTSTVITFGFTYFQNSYNRFPISYTLSLFVISYLSILIFAGIVVYLIYTILKKAKLIK
;
A
#
# COMPACT_ATOMS: atom_id res chain seq x y z
N MET A 1 -9.48 36.70 -27.76
CA MET A 1 -8.41 35.80 -27.24
C MET A 1 -8.97 35.05 -26.04
N THR A 2 -9.56 33.88 -26.24
CA THR A 2 -10.04 33.02 -25.14
C THR A 2 -8.87 32.20 -24.63
N ALA A 3 -8.48 32.45 -23.37
CA ALA A 3 -7.43 31.69 -22.71
C ALA A 3 -7.92 30.25 -22.48
N HIS A 4 -7.32 29.28 -23.18
CA HIS A 4 -7.44 27.87 -22.83
C HIS A 4 -6.73 27.64 -21.49
N THR A 5 -7.49 27.66 -20.38
CA THR A 5 -6.99 27.13 -19.10
C THR A 5 -6.76 25.64 -19.28
N SER A 6 -5.50 25.22 -19.40
CA SER A 6 -5.08 23.83 -19.45
C SER A 6 -5.35 23.14 -18.11
N THR A 7 -6.60 22.77 -17.86
CA THR A 7 -6.94 21.79 -16.83
C THR A 7 -6.47 20.43 -17.35
N LYS A 8 -5.72 19.68 -16.53
CA LYS A 8 -5.13 18.38 -16.89
C LYS A 8 -6.27 17.34 -17.01
N ASN A 9 -7.05 17.42 -18.08
CA ASN A 9 -8.34 16.73 -18.20
C ASN A 9 -8.19 15.21 -18.20
N TRP A 10 -8.97 14.55 -17.35
CA TRP A 10 -9.17 13.11 -17.37
C TRP A 10 -9.73 12.66 -18.72
N ARG A 11 -9.22 11.55 -19.25
CA ARG A 11 -9.76 10.91 -20.45
C ARG A 11 -10.47 9.63 -20.05
N ILE A 12 -11.44 9.21 -20.85
CA ILE A 12 -12.15 7.92 -20.65
C ILE A 12 -11.15 6.77 -20.54
N ARG A 13 -10.10 6.77 -21.37
CA ARG A 13 -9.01 5.79 -21.30
C ARG A 13 -8.37 5.71 -19.91
N ASP A 14 -8.16 6.84 -19.24
CA ASP A 14 -7.51 6.86 -17.93
C ASP A 14 -8.42 6.22 -16.89
N VAL A 15 -9.72 6.54 -16.92
CA VAL A 15 -10.72 5.96 -16.00
C VAL A 15 -10.81 4.44 -16.20
N ILE A 16 -10.85 3.98 -17.45
CA ILE A 16 -10.85 2.54 -17.78
C ILE A 16 -9.58 1.87 -17.27
N LEU A 17 -8.41 2.52 -17.42
CA LEU A 17 -7.15 1.96 -16.93
C LEU A 17 -7.12 1.86 -15.40
N ILE A 18 -7.64 2.85 -14.66
CA ILE A 18 -7.76 2.73 -13.20
C ILE A 18 -8.71 1.61 -12.83
N GLY A 19 -9.87 1.51 -13.49
CA GLY A 19 -10.80 0.41 -13.26
C GLY A 19 -10.14 -0.95 -13.47
N LEU A 20 -9.37 -1.11 -14.56
CA LEU A 20 -8.65 -2.35 -14.84
C LEU A 20 -7.57 -2.64 -13.79
N ILE A 21 -6.77 -1.63 -13.40
CA ILE A 21 -5.75 -1.77 -12.35
C ILE A 21 -6.43 -2.15 -11.04
N GLY A 22 -7.50 -1.47 -10.66
CA GLY A 22 -8.27 -1.73 -9.44
C GLY A 22 -8.82 -3.15 -9.41
N VAL A 23 -9.41 -3.64 -10.49
CA VAL A 23 -9.92 -5.02 -10.54
C VAL A 23 -8.78 -6.04 -10.44
N ILE A 24 -7.68 -5.86 -11.18
CA ILE A 24 -6.55 -6.78 -11.15
C ILE A 24 -5.92 -6.81 -9.74
N PHE A 25 -5.62 -5.64 -9.18
CA PHE A 25 -4.99 -5.56 -7.86
C PHE A 25 -5.91 -5.93 -6.72
N GLY A 26 -7.22 -5.64 -6.79
CA GLY A 26 -8.17 -6.07 -5.77
C GLY A 26 -8.30 -7.59 -5.69
N ILE A 27 -8.28 -8.28 -6.83
CA ILE A 27 -8.22 -9.75 -6.85
C ILE A 27 -6.89 -10.24 -6.28
N LEU A 28 -5.77 -9.57 -6.60
CA LEU A 28 -4.46 -9.93 -6.04
C LEU A 28 -4.41 -9.72 -4.53
N PHE A 29 -4.95 -8.61 -4.00
CA PHE A 29 -4.97 -8.32 -2.56
C PHE A 29 -5.77 -9.37 -1.82
N PHE A 30 -6.98 -9.70 -2.31
CA PHE A 30 -7.78 -10.80 -1.78
C PHE A 30 -7.01 -12.13 -1.80
N ALA A 31 -6.37 -12.46 -2.93
CA ALA A 31 -5.61 -13.69 -3.07
C ALA A 31 -4.40 -13.77 -2.11
N PHE A 32 -3.74 -12.64 -1.83
CA PHE A 32 -2.65 -12.56 -0.84
C PHE A 32 -3.16 -12.53 0.61
N GLY A 33 -4.39 -12.07 0.85
CA GLY A 33 -5.01 -12.09 2.16
C GLY A 33 -5.18 -13.50 2.73
N ILE A 34 -5.46 -14.49 1.89
CA ILE A 34 -5.62 -15.91 2.29
C ILE A 34 -4.32 -16.50 2.90
N PRO A 35 -3.16 -16.52 2.20
CA PRO A 35 -1.92 -17.01 2.77
C PRO A 35 -1.44 -16.15 3.93
N TRP A 36 -1.71 -14.84 3.93
CA TRP A 36 -1.39 -13.96 5.04
C TRP A 36 -2.12 -14.35 6.32
N ASN A 37 -3.45 -14.56 6.27
CA ASN A 37 -4.26 -14.98 7.41
C ASN A 37 -3.76 -16.31 7.99
N THR A 38 -3.38 -17.23 7.10
CA THR A 38 -2.83 -18.54 7.48
C THR A 38 -1.45 -18.39 8.16
N MET A 39 -0.56 -17.56 7.59
CA MET A 39 0.77 -17.30 8.14
C MET A 39 0.72 -16.66 9.53
N VAL A 40 -0.15 -15.67 9.73
CA VAL A 40 -0.32 -15.02 11.04
C VAL A 40 -0.83 -16.02 12.08
N SER A 41 -1.81 -16.85 11.70
CA SER A 41 -2.39 -17.87 12.58
C SER A 41 -1.37 -18.92 13.03
N LEU A 42 -0.43 -19.30 12.14
CA LEU A 42 0.61 -20.30 12.44
C LEU A 42 1.83 -19.72 13.16
N SER A 43 2.12 -18.44 12.99
CA SER A 43 3.28 -17.78 13.59
C SER A 43 3.07 -17.36 15.04
N GLY A 44 1.83 -17.14 15.48
CA GLY A 44 1.51 -16.80 16.88
C GLY A 44 2.09 -17.78 17.91
N PRO A 45 1.85 -19.11 17.77
CA PRO A 45 2.43 -20.11 18.68
C PRO A 45 3.96 -20.14 18.66
N LEU A 46 4.59 -19.95 17.49
CA LEU A 46 6.06 -19.94 17.36
C LEU A 46 6.69 -18.73 18.05
N VAL A 47 6.07 -17.56 17.92
CA VAL A 47 6.55 -16.35 18.61
C VAL A 47 6.45 -16.53 20.12
N SER A 48 5.41 -17.21 20.63
CA SER A 48 5.26 -17.46 22.07
C SER A 48 6.39 -18.30 22.68
N LEU A 49 7.08 -19.10 21.87
CA LEU A 49 8.20 -19.94 22.29
C LEU A 49 9.54 -19.18 22.29
N VAL A 50 9.65 -18.09 21.52
CA VAL A 50 10.92 -17.39 21.25
C VAL A 50 10.94 -15.98 21.83
N SER A 51 9.78 -15.34 22.03
CA SER A 51 9.70 -14.02 22.64
C SER A 51 9.99 -14.13 24.14
N ASP A 52 11.01 -13.41 24.60
CA ASP A 52 11.31 -13.25 26.04
C ASP A 52 10.03 -12.91 26.80
N GLN A 53 9.84 -13.58 27.95
CA GLN A 53 8.59 -13.55 28.73
C GLN A 53 8.16 -12.12 29.15
N SER A 54 9.02 -11.11 29.04
CA SER A 54 8.73 -9.71 29.38
C SER A 54 7.89 -8.96 28.34
N LEU A 55 8.18 -9.10 27.03
CA LEU A 55 7.34 -8.51 25.99
C LEU A 55 6.09 -9.37 25.75
N ALA A 56 6.25 -10.69 25.71
CA ALA A 56 5.19 -11.65 25.42
C ALA A 56 4.00 -11.56 26.40
N GLN A 57 4.26 -11.30 27.69
CA GLN A 57 3.20 -11.16 28.71
C GLN A 57 2.45 -9.83 28.64
N THR A 58 3.04 -8.79 28.05
CA THR A 58 2.43 -7.44 28.02
C THR A 58 1.54 -7.23 26.78
N ILE A 59 1.82 -7.95 25.68
CA ILE A 59 1.14 -7.77 24.38
C ILE A 59 0.52 -9.04 23.82
N GLY A 60 0.91 -10.22 24.29
CA GLY A 60 0.50 -11.48 23.69
C GLY A 60 1.29 -11.77 22.40
N ALA A 61 1.86 -12.98 22.31
CA ALA A 61 2.70 -13.38 21.18
C ALA A 61 1.97 -13.36 19.82
N SER A 62 0.67 -13.61 19.81
CA SER A 62 -0.18 -13.54 18.61
C SER A 62 -0.30 -12.11 18.06
N GLN A 63 -0.34 -11.11 18.94
CA GLN A 63 -0.44 -9.70 18.54
C GLN A 63 0.88 -9.20 17.97
N ILE A 64 2.02 -9.64 18.54
CA ILE A 64 3.35 -9.33 18.00
C ILE A 64 3.51 -9.94 16.60
N SER A 65 3.13 -11.20 16.42
CA SER A 65 3.25 -11.88 15.12
C SER A 65 2.40 -11.19 14.06
N GLU A 66 1.18 -10.78 14.40
CA GLU A 66 0.31 -10.01 13.50
C GLU A 66 0.90 -8.65 13.11
N GLN A 67 1.43 -7.89 14.07
CA GLN A 67 2.00 -6.56 13.79
C GLN A 67 3.26 -6.63 12.91
N VAL A 68 4.14 -7.60 13.20
CA VAL A 68 5.36 -7.80 12.40
C VAL A 68 5.02 -8.34 11.02
N ALA A 69 4.10 -9.30 10.92
CA ALA A 69 3.63 -9.81 9.64
C ALA A 69 3.02 -8.69 8.80
N THR A 70 2.10 -7.90 9.38
CA THR A 70 1.49 -6.72 8.72
C THR A 70 2.56 -5.77 8.22
N ALA A 71 3.51 -5.37 9.07
CA ALA A 71 4.60 -4.48 8.67
C ALA A 71 5.46 -5.08 7.54
N ALA A 72 5.74 -6.38 7.57
CA ALA A 72 6.56 -7.04 6.57
C ALA A 72 5.86 -7.19 5.22
N THR A 73 4.53 -7.29 5.21
CA THR A 73 3.75 -7.54 4.00
C THR A 73 3.00 -6.31 3.49
N ILE A 74 2.93 -5.21 4.24
CA ILE A 74 2.13 -4.01 3.91
C ILE A 74 2.39 -3.49 2.50
N GLY A 75 3.62 -3.58 1.99
CA GLY A 75 3.96 -3.16 0.63
C GLY A 75 3.15 -3.86 -0.46
N LEU A 76 2.63 -5.07 -0.21
CA LEU A 76 1.78 -5.81 -1.15
C LEU A 76 0.44 -5.10 -1.39
N TRP A 77 -0.17 -4.53 -0.34
CA TRP A 77 -1.46 -3.84 -0.41
C TRP A 77 -1.35 -2.39 -0.89
N VAL A 78 -0.15 -1.89 -1.17
CA VAL A 78 0.08 -0.50 -1.66
C VAL A 78 0.64 -0.49 -3.08
N MET A 79 0.41 -1.55 -3.86
CA MET A 79 0.97 -1.65 -5.22
C MET A 79 0.09 -1.02 -6.30
N ALA A 80 -1.23 -0.94 -6.10
CA ALA A 80 -2.16 -0.49 -7.13
C ALA A 80 -2.00 1.01 -7.41
N GLY A 81 -1.86 1.81 -6.35
CA GLY A 81 -1.70 3.25 -6.40
C GLY A 81 -0.44 3.68 -7.16
N PRO A 82 0.77 3.19 -6.84
CA PRO A 82 1.98 3.63 -7.51
C PRO A 82 1.99 3.22 -8.99
N ILE A 83 1.42 2.07 -9.35
CA ILE A 83 1.25 1.68 -10.77
C ILE A 83 0.32 2.65 -11.49
N ALA A 84 -0.83 2.98 -10.91
CA ALA A 84 -1.76 3.94 -11.50
C ALA A 84 -1.12 5.32 -11.66
N GLY A 85 -0.37 5.78 -10.66
CA GLY A 85 0.41 7.03 -10.70
C GLY A 85 1.47 7.05 -11.80
N MET A 86 2.23 5.96 -11.95
CA MET A 86 3.26 5.78 -12.97
C MET A 86 2.70 5.79 -14.40
N ILE A 87 1.53 5.17 -14.62
CA ILE A 87 0.91 5.03 -15.94
C ILE A 87 0.18 6.33 -16.32
N ILE A 88 -0.65 6.86 -15.44
CA ILE A 88 -1.62 7.92 -15.77
C ILE A 88 -1.02 9.31 -15.57
N LYS A 89 -0.15 9.49 -14.57
CA LYS A 89 0.58 10.76 -14.31
C LYS A 89 -0.36 11.96 -14.12
N LYS A 90 -1.50 11.75 -13.46
CA LYS A 90 -2.51 12.78 -13.14
C LYS A 90 -2.84 12.80 -11.65
N PRO A 91 -3.26 13.95 -11.12
CA PRO A 91 -3.74 14.04 -9.74
C PRO A 91 -4.94 13.12 -9.50
N GLY A 92 -4.89 12.37 -8.42
CA GLY A 92 -5.88 11.39 -7.98
C GLY A 92 -5.69 9.99 -8.58
N ALA A 93 -4.73 9.78 -9.48
CA ALA A 93 -4.56 8.47 -10.13
C ALA A 93 -4.16 7.38 -9.14
N SER A 94 -3.22 7.67 -8.24
CA SER A 94 -2.77 6.72 -7.23
C SER A 94 -3.84 6.48 -6.17
N LEU A 95 -4.48 7.55 -5.69
CA LEU A 95 -5.55 7.45 -4.72
C LEU A 95 -6.72 6.59 -5.23
N LEU A 96 -7.20 6.87 -6.44
CA LEU A 96 -8.32 6.12 -7.04
C LEU A 96 -7.92 4.67 -7.36
N GLY A 97 -6.69 4.44 -7.83
CA GLY A 97 -6.20 3.09 -8.14
C GLY A 97 -6.21 2.19 -6.90
N GLU A 98 -5.67 2.68 -5.78
CA GLU A 98 -5.63 1.94 -4.52
C GLU A 98 -7.01 1.76 -3.91
N THR A 99 -7.82 2.83 -3.89
CA THR A 99 -9.16 2.77 -3.30
C THR A 99 -10.06 1.81 -4.07
N LEU A 100 -9.99 1.81 -5.41
CA LEU A 100 -10.75 0.85 -6.22
C LEU A 100 -10.26 -0.59 -6.03
N ALA A 101 -8.94 -0.80 -5.90
CA ALA A 101 -8.39 -2.13 -5.60
C ALA A 101 -8.93 -2.66 -4.27
N ALA A 102 -8.86 -1.85 -3.21
CA ALA A 102 -9.39 -2.20 -1.90
C ALA A 102 -10.92 -2.40 -1.90
N THR A 103 -11.65 -1.62 -2.71
CA THR A 103 -13.11 -1.80 -2.88
C THR A 103 -13.43 -3.15 -3.55
N VAL A 104 -12.64 -3.56 -4.54
CA VAL A 104 -12.78 -4.86 -5.20
C VAL A 104 -12.42 -5.99 -4.24
N GLU A 105 -11.32 -5.87 -3.49
CA GLU A 105 -10.93 -6.84 -2.46
C GLU A 105 -12.07 -7.07 -1.46
N MET A 106 -12.65 -5.98 -0.92
CA MET A 106 -13.81 -6.04 -0.06
C MET A 106 -15.00 -6.74 -0.75
N ALA A 107 -15.31 -6.37 -1.99
CA ALA A 107 -16.46 -6.91 -2.72
C ALA A 107 -16.32 -8.41 -3.04
N VAL A 108 -15.08 -8.91 -3.18
CA VAL A 108 -14.80 -10.35 -3.35
C VAL A 108 -15.03 -11.13 -2.05
N GLY A 109 -15.06 -10.45 -0.90
CA GLY A 109 -15.37 -11.05 0.40
C GLY A 109 -14.16 -11.20 1.31
N SER A 110 -13.29 -10.20 1.34
CA SER A 110 -12.14 -10.15 2.25
C SER A 110 -12.57 -10.25 3.73
N ALA A 111 -11.66 -10.71 4.59
CA ALA A 111 -11.90 -10.84 6.02
C ALA A 111 -12.05 -9.49 6.75
N TRP A 112 -11.51 -8.42 6.16
CA TRP A 112 -11.46 -7.08 6.74
C TRP A 112 -12.67 -6.21 6.35
N GLY A 113 -13.37 -6.55 5.27
CA GLY A 113 -14.59 -5.85 4.88
C GLY A 113 -14.36 -4.34 4.65
N ILE A 114 -15.17 -3.49 5.27
CA ILE A 114 -15.15 -2.03 5.05
C ILE A 114 -13.81 -1.39 5.43
N SER A 115 -13.03 -1.99 6.34
CA SER A 115 -11.71 -1.44 6.69
C SER A 115 -10.71 -1.49 5.53
N ASP A 116 -10.94 -2.32 4.51
CA ASP A 116 -10.10 -2.32 3.31
C ASP A 116 -10.25 -1.00 2.56
N ILE A 117 -11.48 -0.50 2.37
CA ILE A 117 -11.71 0.79 1.71
C ILE A 117 -11.01 1.91 2.48
N LEU A 118 -11.13 1.91 3.80
CA LEU A 118 -10.46 2.91 4.64
C LEU A 118 -8.93 2.83 4.50
N SER A 119 -8.38 1.61 4.52
CA SER A 119 -6.95 1.37 4.34
C SER A 119 -6.48 1.81 2.95
N GLY A 120 -7.22 1.45 1.89
CA GLY A 120 -6.93 1.80 0.51
C GLY A 120 -7.00 3.32 0.25
N LEU A 121 -7.92 4.03 0.92
CA LEU A 121 -7.95 5.50 0.88
C LEU A 121 -6.67 6.10 1.49
N ILE A 122 -6.24 5.58 2.64
CA ILE A 122 -5.07 6.11 3.38
C ILE A 122 -3.78 5.78 2.64
N GLN A 123 -3.62 4.53 2.20
CA GLN A 123 -2.48 4.05 1.42
C GLN A 123 -2.40 4.73 0.06
N GLY A 124 -3.56 4.91 -0.59
CA GLY A 124 -3.70 5.64 -1.84
C GLY A 124 -3.32 7.11 -1.69
N ALA A 125 -3.77 7.77 -0.61
CA ALA A 125 -3.39 9.16 -0.30
C ALA A 125 -1.89 9.27 0.00
N GLY A 126 -1.35 8.30 0.73
CA GLY A 126 0.07 8.15 0.99
C GLY A 126 0.90 8.13 -0.29
N THR A 127 0.50 7.29 -1.23
CA THR A 127 1.16 7.18 -2.52
C THR A 127 0.98 8.43 -3.38
N GLU A 128 -0.23 8.96 -3.44
CA GLU A 128 -0.57 10.16 -4.22
C GLU A 128 0.27 11.36 -3.79
N ALA A 129 0.53 11.52 -2.49
CA ALA A 129 1.38 12.58 -1.96
C ALA A 129 2.80 12.53 -2.57
N GLY A 130 3.39 11.35 -2.73
CA GLY A 130 4.69 11.19 -3.38
C GLY A 130 4.70 11.66 -4.84
N PHE A 131 3.67 11.32 -5.62
CA PHE A 131 3.53 11.79 -6.99
C PHE A 131 3.21 13.30 -7.06
N ALA A 132 2.40 13.81 -6.13
CA ALA A 132 2.04 15.22 -6.02
C ALA A 132 3.27 16.10 -5.78
N LEU A 133 4.20 15.68 -4.92
CA LEU A 133 5.46 16.37 -4.64
C LEU A 133 6.36 16.52 -5.88
N THR A 134 6.22 15.64 -6.87
CA THR A 134 6.93 15.75 -8.16
C THR A 134 6.13 16.48 -9.25
N GLY A 135 4.97 17.03 -8.88
CA GLY A 135 4.01 17.65 -9.79
C GLY A 135 3.50 16.71 -10.88
N TYR A 136 3.59 15.39 -10.68
CA TYR A 136 3.27 14.36 -11.67
C TYR A 136 4.08 14.45 -12.97
N LYS A 137 5.23 15.15 -12.95
CA LYS A 137 6.09 15.35 -14.13
C LYS A 137 7.21 14.34 -14.20
N ARG A 138 7.66 13.82 -13.05
CA ARG A 138 8.79 12.89 -12.92
C ARG A 138 8.30 11.58 -12.31
N PRO A 139 7.74 10.64 -13.10
CA PRO A 139 7.10 9.44 -12.59
C PRO A 139 8.02 8.60 -11.70
N PHE A 140 9.29 8.40 -12.10
CA PHE A 140 10.24 7.64 -11.29
C PHE A 140 10.60 8.31 -9.95
N ALA A 141 10.78 9.64 -9.95
CA ALA A 141 10.99 10.36 -8.69
C ALA A 141 9.73 10.30 -7.82
N GLY A 142 8.54 10.35 -8.43
CA GLY A 142 7.25 10.21 -7.76
C GLY A 142 7.10 8.84 -7.11
N LEU A 143 7.54 7.78 -7.79
CA LEU A 143 7.52 6.40 -7.27
C LEU A 143 8.42 6.23 -6.05
N TRP A 144 9.67 6.71 -6.10
CA TRP A 144 10.57 6.62 -4.93
C TRP A 144 10.11 7.50 -3.77
N LEU A 145 9.47 8.62 -4.07
CA LEU A 145 8.91 9.48 -3.03
C LEU A 145 7.58 8.90 -2.49
N SER A 146 6.84 8.16 -3.30
CA SER A 146 5.61 7.48 -2.89
C SER A 146 5.87 6.36 -1.91
N THR A 147 7.04 5.69 -1.97
CA THR A 147 7.40 4.69 -0.95
C THR A 147 7.58 5.35 0.43
N LEU A 148 8.27 6.48 0.50
CA LEU A 148 8.47 7.22 1.75
C LEU A 148 7.16 7.82 2.28
N THR A 149 6.42 8.53 1.43
CA THR A 149 5.17 9.19 1.82
C THR A 149 4.07 8.19 2.18
N SER A 150 3.95 7.08 1.45
CA SER A 150 3.03 6.00 1.80
C SER A 150 3.41 5.33 3.11
N THR A 151 4.71 5.12 3.37
CA THR A 151 5.16 4.58 4.67
C THR A 151 4.75 5.52 5.81
N VAL A 152 5.04 6.82 5.71
CA VAL A 152 4.72 7.78 6.78
C VAL A 152 3.23 7.87 7.03
N ILE A 153 2.41 7.94 5.97
CA ILE A 153 0.96 8.12 6.10
C ILE A 153 0.29 6.82 6.58
N THR A 154 0.63 5.68 5.98
CA THR A 154 0.05 4.38 6.35
C THR A 154 0.49 4.00 7.76
N PHE A 155 1.78 4.11 8.08
CA PHE A 155 2.27 3.81 9.43
C PHE A 155 1.73 4.78 10.47
N GLY A 156 1.58 6.07 10.12
CA GLY A 156 0.95 7.05 11.00
C GLY A 156 -0.48 6.66 11.37
N PHE A 157 -1.27 6.19 10.40
CA PHE A 157 -2.61 5.66 10.67
C PHE A 157 -2.58 4.40 11.54
N THR A 158 -1.76 3.40 11.17
CA THR A 158 -1.61 2.15 11.93
C THR A 158 -1.11 2.40 13.36
N TYR A 159 -0.25 3.39 13.56
CA TYR A 159 0.25 3.78 14.88
C TYR A 159 -0.89 4.16 15.84
N PHE A 160 -1.86 4.93 15.36
CA PHE A 160 -3.04 5.30 16.15
C PHE A 160 -4.04 4.16 16.26
N GLN A 161 -4.32 3.48 15.15
CA GLN A 161 -5.27 2.36 15.09
C GLN A 161 -4.90 1.25 16.08
N ASN A 162 -3.61 0.91 16.15
CA ASN A 162 -3.10 -0.16 17.00
C ASN A 162 -2.53 0.35 18.34
N SER A 163 -2.73 1.63 18.69
CA SER A 163 -2.26 2.24 19.93
C SER A 163 -0.76 1.98 20.22
N TYR A 164 0.08 2.17 19.20
CA TYR A 164 1.53 1.96 19.29
C TYR A 164 2.21 2.92 20.27
N ASN A 165 1.52 3.96 20.74
CA ASN A 165 1.94 4.84 21.82
C ASN A 165 2.14 4.12 23.17
N ARG A 166 1.60 2.92 23.33
CA ARG A 166 1.79 2.09 24.53
C ARG A 166 3.04 1.23 24.47
N PHE A 167 3.70 1.16 23.32
CA PHE A 167 4.86 0.29 23.11
C PHE A 167 6.19 1.04 23.25
N PRO A 168 7.28 0.31 23.58
CA PRO A 168 8.61 0.88 23.57
C PRO A 168 8.94 1.48 22.21
N ILE A 169 9.56 2.66 22.20
CA ILE A 169 9.88 3.37 20.97
C ILE A 169 10.78 2.55 20.02
N SER A 170 11.65 1.70 20.57
CA SER A 170 12.49 0.79 19.79
C SER A 170 11.67 -0.22 18.99
N TYR A 171 10.59 -0.75 19.56
CA TYR A 171 9.70 -1.71 18.90
C TYR A 171 8.92 -1.03 17.76
N THR A 172 8.29 0.11 18.04
CA THR A 172 7.59 0.88 17.01
C THR A 172 8.53 1.30 15.88
N LEU A 173 9.75 1.76 16.20
CA LEU A 173 10.72 2.15 15.19
C LEU A 173 11.14 0.96 14.31
N SER A 174 11.25 -0.23 14.90
CA SER A 174 11.53 -1.46 14.16
C SER A 174 10.39 -1.78 13.18
N LEU A 175 9.13 -1.69 13.60
CA LEU A 175 7.97 -1.86 12.72
C LEU A 175 7.93 -0.81 11.60
N PHE A 176 8.30 0.44 11.88
CA PHE A 176 8.39 1.49 10.87
C PHE A 176 9.42 1.14 9.80
N VAL A 177 10.62 0.70 10.20
CA VAL A 177 11.68 0.30 9.28
C VAL A 177 11.27 -0.92 8.46
N ILE A 178 10.65 -1.93 9.07
CA ILE A 178 10.15 -3.11 8.37
C ILE A 178 9.08 -2.72 7.34
N SER A 179 8.14 -1.84 7.73
CA SER A 179 7.09 -1.31 6.84
C SER A 179 7.69 -0.54 5.66
N TYR A 180 8.70 0.31 5.93
CA TYR A 180 9.40 1.03 4.89
C TYR A 180 10.07 0.08 3.90
N LEU A 181 10.79 -0.93 4.38
CA LEU A 181 11.47 -1.92 3.53
C LEU A 181 10.45 -2.71 2.70
N SER A 182 9.33 -3.10 3.29
CA SER A 182 8.25 -3.79 2.59
C SER A 182 7.70 -2.94 1.44
N ILE A 183 7.31 -1.68 1.71
CA ILE A 183 6.78 -0.75 0.71
C ILE A 183 7.85 -0.45 -0.36
N LEU A 184 9.11 -0.27 0.03
CA LEU A 184 10.20 -0.04 -0.91
C LEU A 184 10.36 -1.21 -1.89
N ILE A 185 10.29 -2.44 -1.40
CA ILE A 185 10.44 -3.65 -2.22
C ILE A 185 9.22 -3.81 -3.14
N PHE A 186 8.01 -3.85 -2.59
CA PHE A 186 6.81 -4.17 -3.37
C PHE A 186 6.28 -2.97 -4.15
N ALA A 187 5.92 -1.90 -3.45
CA ALA A 187 5.34 -0.70 -4.05
C ALA A 187 6.38 0.18 -4.80
N GLY A 188 7.67 0.00 -4.53
CA GLY A 188 8.77 0.65 -5.25
C GLY A 188 9.36 -0.23 -6.35
N ILE A 189 10.15 -1.23 -5.97
CA ILE A 189 10.95 -2.05 -6.91
C ILE A 189 10.06 -2.92 -7.79
N VAL A 190 9.13 -3.69 -7.23
CA VAL A 190 8.27 -4.58 -8.02
C VAL A 190 7.37 -3.78 -8.96
N VAL A 191 6.78 -2.68 -8.50
CA VAL A 191 6.03 -1.75 -9.35
C VAL A 191 6.89 -1.20 -10.49
N TYR A 192 8.13 -0.79 -10.21
CA TYR A 192 9.07 -0.34 -11.25
C TYR A 192 9.32 -1.42 -12.31
N LEU A 193 9.48 -2.68 -11.88
CA LEU A 193 9.66 -3.81 -12.79
C LEU A 193 8.42 -4.06 -13.64
N ILE A 194 7.23 -4.09 -13.03
CA ILE A 194 5.95 -4.24 -13.74
C ILE A 194 5.80 -3.13 -14.79
N TYR A 195 6.02 -1.88 -14.40
CA TYR A 195 5.96 -0.74 -15.32
C TYR A 195 6.93 -0.90 -16.50
N THR A 196 8.16 -1.35 -16.24
CA THR A 196 9.18 -1.56 -17.27
C THR A 196 8.78 -2.68 -18.23
N ILE A 197 8.21 -3.77 -17.74
CA ILE A 197 7.71 -4.88 -18.57
C ILE A 197 6.56 -4.40 -19.45
N LEU A 198 5.58 -3.69 -18.88
CA LEU A 198 4.45 -3.14 -19.63
C LEU A 198 4.90 -2.17 -20.73
N LYS A 199 5.92 -1.36 -20.46
CA LYS A 199 6.53 -0.46 -21.45
C LYS A 199 7.24 -1.24 -22.56
N LYS A 200 8.01 -2.28 -22.22
CA LYS A 200 8.67 -3.17 -23.20
C LYS A 200 7.66 -3.90 -24.09
N ALA A 201 6.53 -4.30 -23.52
CA ALA A 201 5.42 -4.93 -24.24
C ALA A 201 4.60 -3.95 -25.10
N LYS A 202 4.95 -2.65 -25.12
CA LYS A 202 4.24 -1.57 -25.86
C LYS A 202 2.76 -1.40 -25.46
N LEU A 203 2.38 -1.87 -24.28
CA LEU A 203 1.02 -1.72 -23.75
C LEU A 203 0.78 -0.31 -23.18
N ILE A 204 1.85 0.35 -22.75
CA ILE A 204 1.84 1.72 -22.23
C ILE A 204 2.93 2.56 -22.92
N LYS A 205 2.69 3.88 -23.03
CA LYS A 205 3.60 4.84 -23.67
C LYS A 205 4.64 5.40 -22.68
#